data_AF-G7WKW9-F1
#
_entry.id   AF-G7WKW9-F1
#
_cell.length_a   1.000
_cell.length_b   1.000
_cell.length_c   1.000
_cell.angle_alpha   90.00
_cell.angle_beta   90.00
_cell.angle_gamma   90.00
#
_symmetry.space_group_name_H-M   'P 1'
#
loop_
_entity.id
_entity.type
_entity.pdbx_description
1 polymer ?
#
loop_
_entity_poly.entity_id
_entity_poly.type
_entity_poly.pdbx_seq_one_letter_code
_entity_poly.pdbx_strand_id
1 'polypeptide(L)'
;MKDDGDGAGAAPYFFSRPFLNPVPQKPMVQRTEGPELRDYRSAADPQSATETGILPLRHQTSMKIGKKPKPESPEEMALVHHALESPIRRRMIILMVEGCLSVEGISGAVGPKMLGYHLHRLELAGLIEVADGTIALTEAGEAYGALVRAQAERGGAG
;
A
#
# COMPACT_ATOMS: atom_id res chain seq x y z
N MET A 1 14.53 -48.92 -32.13
CA MET A 1 15.62 -48.32 -31.32
C MET A 1 15.05 -47.04 -30.70
N LYS A 2 14.80 -46.98 -29.38
CA LYS A 2 15.77 -46.69 -28.30
C LYS A 2 16.30 -45.26 -28.43
N ASP A 3 16.19 -44.31 -27.50
CA ASP A 3 16.09 -44.25 -26.02
C ASP A 3 15.35 -42.91 -25.69
N ASP A 4 14.48 -42.78 -24.69
CA ASP A 4 14.74 -42.58 -23.25
C ASP A 4 15.55 -41.32 -22.88
N GLY A 5 15.01 -40.51 -21.95
CA GLY A 5 15.63 -39.34 -21.32
C GLY A 5 14.59 -38.22 -21.12
N ASP A 6 13.76 -38.23 -20.08
CA ASP A 6 14.07 -37.81 -18.69
C ASP A 6 14.95 -36.56 -18.60
N GLY A 7 14.47 -35.55 -17.87
CA GLY A 7 15.17 -34.28 -17.71
C GLY A 7 14.30 -33.14 -17.21
N ALA A 8 13.83 -33.27 -15.98
CA ALA A 8 13.34 -32.15 -15.19
C ALA A 8 14.36 -30.99 -15.21
N GLY A 9 13.88 -29.78 -15.47
CA GLY A 9 14.70 -28.57 -15.50
C GLY A 9 13.84 -27.32 -15.32
N ALA A 10 13.08 -27.27 -14.22
CA ALA A 10 12.48 -26.03 -13.76
C ALA A 10 13.60 -25.01 -13.52
N ALA A 11 13.70 -24.03 -14.43
CA ALA A 11 14.66 -22.93 -14.30
C ALA A 11 14.37 -22.17 -12.99
N PRO A 12 15.32 -22.06 -12.06
CA PRO A 12 15.15 -21.16 -10.93
C PRO A 12 15.25 -19.73 -11.45
N TYR A 13 14.18 -18.97 -11.24
CA TYR A 13 14.10 -17.54 -11.50
C TYR A 13 15.24 -16.80 -10.76
N PHE A 14 16.33 -16.52 -11.47
CA PHE A 14 17.40 -15.63 -11.02
C PHE A 14 16.92 -14.18 -11.12
N PHE A 15 16.27 -13.68 -10.06
CA PHE A 15 16.03 -12.26 -9.90
C PHE A 15 17.24 -11.65 -9.18
N SER A 16 18.18 -11.12 -9.96
CA SER A 16 19.26 -10.29 -9.43
C SER A 16 18.67 -9.10 -8.67
N ARG A 17 18.83 -9.10 -7.34
CA ARG A 17 18.50 -7.96 -6.48
C ARG A 17 19.47 -6.81 -6.81
N PRO A 18 19.01 -5.62 -7.23
CA PRO A 18 19.85 -4.44 -7.14
C PRO A 18 19.98 -4.05 -5.66
N PHE A 19 21.19 -3.63 -5.30
CA PHE A 19 21.62 -3.21 -3.98
C PHE A 19 20.58 -2.36 -3.22
N LEU A 20 20.26 -2.78 -1.99
CA LEU A 20 19.63 -1.89 -1.01
C LEU A 20 20.63 -0.76 -0.70
N ASN A 21 20.29 0.47 -1.09
CA ASN A 21 20.94 1.64 -0.50
C ASN A 21 20.58 1.70 0.99
N PRO A 22 21.54 1.84 1.93
CA PRO A 22 21.21 2.04 3.33
C PRO A 22 20.49 3.39 3.52
N VAL A 23 19.38 3.36 4.26
CA VAL A 23 18.66 4.57 4.69
C VAL A 23 19.57 5.35 5.65
N PRO A 24 19.82 6.66 5.42
CA PRO A 24 20.59 7.46 6.38
C PRO A 24 19.79 7.61 7.68
N GLN A 25 20.34 7.12 8.80
CA GLN A 25 19.76 7.35 10.12
C GLN A 25 19.96 8.81 10.53
N LYS A 26 18.88 9.51 10.87
CA LYS A 26 18.95 10.84 11.49
C LYS A 26 19.54 10.73 12.90
N PRO A 27 20.41 11.64 13.34
CA PRO A 27 20.92 11.62 14.70
C PRO A 27 19.81 11.90 15.72
N MET A 28 19.85 11.16 16.85
CA MET A 28 19.01 11.38 18.02
C MET A 28 19.21 12.81 18.56
N VAL A 29 18.14 13.60 18.58
CA VAL A 29 18.08 14.85 19.35
C VAL A 29 18.03 14.45 20.83
N GLN A 30 19.07 14.83 21.57
CA GLN A 30 19.12 14.67 23.02
C GLN A 30 18.03 15.56 23.65
N ARG A 31 17.16 14.92 24.43
CA ARG A 31 16.06 15.54 25.15
C ARG A 31 16.64 16.29 26.35
N THR A 32 16.86 17.60 26.20
CA THR A 32 17.17 18.46 27.35
C THR A 32 15.93 18.66 28.20
N GLU A 33 16.12 18.46 29.49
CA GLU A 33 15.19 18.56 30.61
C GLU A 33 14.16 19.70 30.54
N GLY A 34 12.88 19.36 30.77
CA GLY A 34 11.80 20.31 31.10
C GLY A 34 11.61 20.41 32.63
N PRO A 35 11.13 21.55 33.16
CA PRO A 35 11.17 21.87 34.58
C PRO A 35 10.22 21.05 35.46
N GLU A 36 10.61 21.01 36.74
CA GLU A 36 10.16 20.14 37.84
C GLU A 36 8.73 20.39 38.34
N LEU A 37 8.19 19.32 38.91
CA LEU A 37 6.86 19.10 39.44
C LEU A 37 6.65 19.71 40.85
N ARG A 38 6.52 21.02 40.98
CA ARG A 38 6.02 21.68 42.20
C ARG A 38 5.19 22.89 41.85
N ASP A 39 3.87 22.74 41.91
CA ASP A 39 2.91 23.76 42.34
C ASP A 39 1.50 23.14 42.40
N TYR A 40 1.32 22.21 43.36
CA TYR A 40 -0.01 21.81 43.82
C TYR A 40 -0.41 22.71 45.00
N ARG A 41 -1.08 23.84 44.73
CA ARG A 41 -2.10 24.40 45.64
C ARG A 41 -2.90 25.54 45.03
N SER A 42 -4.21 25.46 45.30
CA SER A 42 -5.13 26.61 45.47
C SER A 42 -5.81 27.15 44.21
N ALA A 43 -7.05 26.72 43.94
CA ALA A 43 -8.25 27.51 44.25
C ALA A 43 -9.53 26.93 43.60
N ALA A 44 -10.65 27.18 44.28
CA ALA A 44 -12.04 27.20 43.81
C ALA A 44 -12.88 25.91 43.85
N ASP A 45 -13.57 25.77 44.99
CA ASP A 45 -15.01 25.49 45.21
C ASP A 45 -15.73 24.31 44.49
N PRO A 46 -16.29 23.37 45.26
CA PRO A 46 -17.30 22.42 44.80
C PRO A 46 -18.70 22.81 45.30
N GLN A 47 -19.60 23.29 44.43
CA GLN A 47 -21.05 23.17 44.69
C GLN A 47 -21.96 23.41 43.47
N SER A 48 -22.94 22.48 43.33
CA SER A 48 -24.20 22.52 42.57
C SER A 48 -24.14 22.31 41.05
N ALA A 49 -24.62 21.15 40.56
CA ALA A 49 -25.98 20.92 39.98
C ALA A 49 -26.00 21.31 38.48
N THR A 50 -26.51 20.57 37.50
CA THR A 50 -27.56 19.54 37.41
C THR A 50 -27.51 18.97 35.99
N GLU A 51 -27.85 17.69 35.84
CA GLU A 51 -28.77 17.16 34.82
C GLU A 51 -28.70 17.76 33.39
N THR A 52 -28.11 17.02 32.45
CA THR A 52 -28.74 16.67 31.15
C THR A 52 -27.86 15.61 30.50
N GLY A 53 -28.42 14.40 30.32
CA GLY A 53 -27.76 13.36 29.55
C GLY A 53 -27.64 13.74 28.09
N ILE A 54 -26.43 13.63 27.54
CA ILE A 54 -26.09 13.24 26.17
C ILE A 54 -24.59 12.89 26.21
N LEU A 55 -24.27 11.61 25.97
CA LEU A 55 -22.91 11.18 25.64
C LEU A 55 -22.56 11.76 24.26
N PRO A 56 -21.49 12.56 24.07
CA PRO A 56 -21.05 12.88 22.74
C PRO A 56 -20.44 11.62 22.11
N LEU A 57 -21.21 11.14 21.15
CA LEU A 57 -20.93 10.09 20.19
C LEU A 57 -19.55 10.27 19.56
N ARG A 58 -18.71 9.24 19.71
CA ARG A 58 -17.80 8.69 18.68
C ARG A 58 -17.14 9.73 17.79
N HIS A 59 -15.84 9.97 18.00
CA HIS A 59 -14.97 10.52 16.96
C HIS A 59 -14.95 9.57 15.76
N GLN A 60 -15.94 9.72 14.87
CA GLN A 60 -15.87 9.27 13.49
C GLN A 60 -14.95 10.26 12.78
N THR A 61 -13.66 9.93 12.72
CA THR A 61 -12.74 10.56 11.77
C THR A 61 -13.14 10.14 10.36
N SER A 62 -14.11 10.86 9.81
CA SER A 62 -14.29 10.98 8.36
C SER A 62 -13.09 11.75 7.82
N MET A 63 -12.03 11.04 7.43
CA MET A 63 -11.00 11.64 6.60
C MET A 63 -11.36 11.32 5.15
N LYS A 64 -11.96 12.31 4.49
CA LYS A 64 -12.04 12.41 3.04
C LYS A 64 -10.60 12.52 2.52
N ILE A 65 -9.99 11.41 2.12
CA ILE A 65 -8.71 11.48 1.40
C ILE A 65 -9.04 11.94 -0.02
N GLY A 66 -8.80 13.22 -0.28
CA GLY A 66 -8.49 13.67 -1.62
C GLY A 66 -7.24 12.92 -2.04
N LYS A 67 -7.41 11.95 -2.93
CA LYS A 67 -6.34 11.14 -3.50
C LYS A 67 -5.33 12.09 -4.11
N LYS A 68 -4.07 11.95 -3.70
CA LYS A 68 -2.95 12.72 -4.24
C LYS A 68 -2.01 11.75 -4.97
N PRO A 69 -1.28 12.22 -5.98
CA PRO A 69 -0.48 11.38 -6.87
C PRO A 69 0.77 10.77 -6.20
N LYS A 70 1.12 11.20 -4.97
CA LYS A 70 2.35 10.82 -4.27
C LYS A 70 2.02 10.41 -2.83
N PRO A 71 2.56 9.27 -2.33
CA PRO A 71 2.39 8.88 -0.95
C PRO A 71 2.95 9.96 0.00
N GLU A 72 2.15 10.32 1.01
CA GLU A 72 2.43 11.44 1.94
C GLU A 72 3.33 11.01 3.10
N SER A 73 3.43 9.69 3.34
CA SER A 73 4.24 9.08 4.40
C SER A 73 5.26 8.08 3.83
N PRO A 74 6.45 7.93 4.46
CA PRO A 74 7.36 6.82 4.19
C PRO A 74 6.69 5.44 4.31
N GLU A 75 5.69 5.31 5.17
CA GLU A 75 4.94 4.08 5.39
C GLU A 75 4.09 3.72 4.17
N GLU A 76 3.40 4.70 3.58
CA GLU A 76 2.62 4.52 2.35
C GLU A 76 3.52 4.15 1.17
N MET A 77 4.69 4.80 1.06
CA MET A 77 5.68 4.45 0.04
C MET A 77 6.15 2.99 0.20
N ALA A 78 6.37 2.52 1.43
CA ALA A 78 6.75 1.13 1.69
C ALA A 78 5.64 0.15 1.28
N LEU A 79 4.36 0.49 1.49
CA LEU A 79 3.23 -0.30 1.05
C LEU A 79 3.15 -0.41 -0.47
N VAL A 80 3.34 0.70 -1.18
CA VAL A 80 3.39 0.72 -2.66
C VAL A 80 4.56 -0.12 -3.17
N HIS A 81 5.75 0.04 -2.59
CA HIS A 81 6.92 -0.76 -2.98
C HIS A 81 6.68 -2.25 -2.75
N HIS A 82 6.18 -2.63 -1.58
CA HIS A 82 5.83 -4.01 -1.28
C HIS A 82 4.74 -4.52 -2.23
N ALA A 83 3.72 -3.74 -2.57
CA ALA A 83 2.73 -4.15 -3.54
C ALA A 83 3.35 -4.38 -4.93
N LEU A 84 4.20 -3.48 -5.41
CA LEU A 84 4.76 -3.58 -6.77
C LEU A 84 6.00 -4.48 -6.88
N GLU A 85 6.51 -5.04 -5.79
CA GLU A 85 7.59 -6.04 -5.86
C GLU A 85 7.16 -7.30 -6.64
N SER A 86 5.87 -7.66 -6.57
CA SER A 86 5.33 -8.88 -7.17
C SER A 86 5.10 -8.71 -8.67
N PRO A 87 5.60 -9.63 -9.51
CA PRO A 87 5.40 -9.57 -10.95
C PRO A 87 3.93 -9.73 -11.34
N ILE A 88 3.15 -10.52 -10.59
CA ILE A 88 1.72 -10.69 -10.82
C ILE A 88 0.98 -9.37 -10.58
N ARG A 89 1.25 -8.69 -9.47
CA ARG A 89 0.61 -7.40 -9.14
C ARG A 89 1.01 -6.29 -10.10
N ARG A 90 2.27 -6.27 -10.57
CA ARG A 90 2.72 -5.39 -11.65
C ARG A 90 1.96 -5.64 -12.95
N ARG A 91 1.78 -6.91 -13.34
CA ARG A 91 0.97 -7.25 -14.52
C ARG A 91 -0.48 -6.80 -14.35
N MET A 92 -1.08 -7.01 -13.18
CA MET A 92 -2.46 -6.57 -12.90
C MET A 92 -2.62 -5.05 -13.04
N ILE A 93 -1.73 -4.24 -12.47
CA ILE A 93 -1.86 -2.78 -12.55
C ILE A 93 -1.62 -2.24 -13.97
N ILE A 94 -0.76 -2.89 -14.76
CA ILE A 94 -0.62 -2.58 -16.19
C ILE A 94 -1.95 -2.84 -16.92
N LEU A 95 -2.55 -4.02 -16.74
CA LEU A 95 -3.83 -4.38 -17.36
C LEU A 95 -4.95 -3.41 -16.98
N MET A 96 -4.98 -2.94 -15.73
CA MET A 96 -5.96 -1.96 -15.28
C MET A 96 -5.78 -0.61 -15.99
N VAL A 97 -4.53 -0.13 -16.16
CA VAL A 97 -4.23 1.11 -16.91
C VAL A 97 -4.58 0.96 -18.40
N GLU A 98 -4.53 -0.25 -18.95
CA GLU A 98 -4.97 -0.57 -20.31
C GLU A 98 -6.51 -0.67 -20.44
N GLY A 99 -7.25 -0.56 -19.33
CA GLY A 99 -8.71 -0.53 -19.31
C GLY A 99 -9.37 -1.82 -18.82
N CYS A 100 -8.61 -2.82 -18.36
CA CYS A 100 -9.17 -4.03 -17.75
C CYS A 100 -9.60 -3.74 -16.29
N LEU A 101 -10.79 -3.17 -16.13
CA LEU A 101 -11.31 -2.67 -14.86
C LEU A 101 -12.38 -3.57 -14.21
N SER A 102 -12.39 -4.86 -14.55
CA SER A 102 -13.28 -5.85 -13.91
C SER A 102 -12.48 -6.96 -13.24
N VAL A 103 -12.97 -7.42 -12.08
CA VAL A 103 -12.34 -8.54 -11.35
C VAL A 103 -12.33 -9.81 -12.20
N GLU A 104 -13.40 -10.07 -12.96
CA GLU A 104 -13.45 -11.20 -13.91
C GLU A 104 -12.41 -11.07 -15.03
N GLY A 105 -12.28 -9.88 -15.63
CA GLY A 105 -11.31 -9.64 -16.70
C GLY A 105 -9.87 -9.85 -16.22
N ILE A 106 -9.55 -9.31 -15.05
CA ILE A 106 -8.24 -9.52 -14.42
C ILE A 106 -8.04 -10.99 -14.08
N SER A 107 -9.04 -11.68 -13.50
CA SER A 107 -8.99 -13.11 -13.22
C SER A 107 -8.68 -13.95 -14.46
N GLY A 108 -9.30 -13.63 -15.61
CA GLY A 108 -9.04 -14.30 -16.87
C GLY A 108 -7.62 -14.09 -17.38
N ALA A 109 -7.03 -12.92 -17.13
CA ALA A 109 -5.69 -12.57 -17.61
C ALA A 109 -4.54 -13.08 -16.73
N VAL A 110 -4.70 -13.08 -15.40
CA VAL A 110 -3.64 -13.48 -14.45
C VAL A 110 -3.90 -14.82 -13.74
N GLY A 111 -5.11 -15.35 -13.89
CA GLY A 111 -5.58 -16.56 -13.23
C GLY A 111 -6.29 -16.28 -11.89
N PRO A 112 -7.21 -17.17 -11.46
CA PRO A 112 -8.01 -16.97 -10.24
C PRO A 112 -7.22 -17.26 -8.96
N LYS A 113 -6.09 -17.96 -9.07
CA LYS A 113 -5.30 -18.39 -7.91
C LYS A 113 -4.75 -17.16 -7.18
N MET A 114 -5.11 -17.03 -5.91
CA MET A 114 -4.68 -15.90 -5.05
C MET A 114 -5.14 -14.52 -5.55
N LEU A 115 -6.12 -14.44 -6.46
CA LEU A 115 -6.58 -13.16 -7.03
C LEU A 115 -7.04 -12.18 -5.94
N GLY A 116 -7.89 -12.64 -5.01
CA GLY A 116 -8.36 -11.83 -3.90
C GLY A 116 -7.23 -11.29 -3.02
N TYR A 117 -6.19 -12.10 -2.79
CA TYR A 117 -5.00 -11.64 -2.07
C TYR A 117 -4.25 -10.55 -2.85
N HIS A 118 -4.06 -10.73 -4.16
CA HIS A 118 -3.36 -9.73 -4.97
C HIS A 118 -4.12 -8.41 -5.05
N LEU A 119 -5.44 -8.45 -5.21
CA LEU A 119 -6.31 -7.27 -5.20
C LEU A 119 -6.24 -6.56 -3.85
N HIS A 120 -6.39 -7.30 -2.75
CA HIS A 120 -6.32 -6.72 -1.41
C HIS A 120 -4.96 -6.04 -1.13
N ARG A 121 -3.85 -6.61 -1.62
CA ARG A 121 -2.52 -5.97 -1.46
C ARG A 121 -2.38 -4.68 -2.26
N LEU A 122 -3.05 -4.54 -3.40
CA LEU A 122 -3.06 -3.31 -4.19
C LEU A 122 -3.97 -2.26 -3.54
N GLU A 123 -5.09 -2.68 -2.97
CA GLU A 123 -6.03 -1.84 -2.22
C GLU A 123 -5.40 -1.28 -0.94
N LEU A 124 -4.71 -2.12 -0.15
CA LEU A 124 -3.96 -1.67 1.04
C LEU A 124 -2.86 -0.66 0.71
N ALA A 125 -2.31 -0.72 -0.51
CA ALA A 125 -1.33 0.25 -0.99
C ALA A 125 -1.96 1.53 -1.56
N GLY A 126 -3.29 1.64 -1.53
CA GLY A 126 -4.03 2.78 -2.06
C GLY A 126 -3.93 2.92 -3.58
N LEU A 127 -3.58 1.85 -4.30
CA LEU A 127 -3.42 1.88 -5.76
C LEU A 127 -4.75 1.63 -6.49
N ILE A 128 -5.63 0.85 -5.88
CA ILE A 128 -6.94 0.51 -6.44
C ILE A 128 -8.02 0.59 -5.37
N GLU A 129 -9.25 0.69 -5.82
CA GLU A 129 -10.45 0.41 -5.03
C GLU A 129 -11.25 -0.66 -5.76
N VAL A 130 -11.84 -1.59 -5.00
CA VAL A 130 -12.68 -2.65 -5.56
C VAL A 130 -14.08 -2.52 -4.97
N ALA A 131 -15.07 -2.35 -5.83
CA ALA A 131 -16.47 -2.23 -5.45
C ALA A 131 -17.34 -3.03 -6.42
N ASP A 132 -18.22 -3.90 -5.90
CA ASP A 132 -19.18 -4.68 -6.69
C ASP A 132 -18.55 -5.42 -7.89
N GLY A 133 -17.33 -5.95 -7.72
CA GLY A 133 -16.59 -6.66 -8.79
C GLY A 133 -15.99 -5.76 -9.87
N THR A 134 -16.13 -4.44 -9.74
CA THR A 134 -15.50 -3.42 -10.56
C THR A 134 -14.25 -2.87 -9.84
N ILE A 135 -13.22 -2.56 -10.61
CA ILE A 135 -11.95 -2.02 -10.11
C ILE A 135 -11.84 -0.58 -10.58
N ALA A 136 -11.56 0.33 -9.65
CA ALA A 136 -11.23 1.72 -9.95
C ALA A 136 -9.77 1.99 -9.60
N LEU A 137 -9.01 2.58 -10.51
CA LEU A 137 -7.67 3.07 -10.22
C LEU A 137 -7.77 4.36 -9.39
N THR A 138 -6.89 4.48 -8.40
CA THR A 138 -6.65 5.78 -7.75
C THR A 138 -5.68 6.60 -8.59
N GLU A 139 -5.52 7.90 -8.29
CA GLU A 139 -4.48 8.71 -8.94
C GLU A 139 -3.08 8.08 -8.80
N ALA A 140 -2.78 7.52 -7.62
CA ALA A 140 -1.54 6.79 -7.39
C ALA A 140 -1.48 5.52 -8.27
N GLY A 141 -2.59 4.77 -8.36
CA GLY A 141 -2.70 3.61 -9.24
C GLY A 141 -2.38 3.91 -10.69
N GLU A 142 -2.94 5.00 -11.24
CA GLU A 142 -2.67 5.46 -12.60
C GLU A 142 -1.21 5.85 -12.78
N ALA A 143 -0.65 6.66 -11.87
CA ALA A 143 0.73 7.13 -11.94
C ALA A 143 1.74 5.98 -11.86
N TYR A 144 1.60 5.10 -10.87
CA TYR A 144 2.48 3.94 -10.70
C TYR A 144 2.26 2.89 -11.77
N GLY A 145 1.02 2.67 -12.23
CA GLY A 145 0.71 1.76 -13.32
C GLY A 145 1.36 2.19 -14.63
N ALA A 146 1.25 3.47 -14.99
CA ALA A 146 1.94 4.04 -16.15
C ALA A 146 3.47 3.92 -16.04
N LEU A 147 4.04 4.16 -14.85
CA LEU A 147 5.47 4.01 -14.58
C LEU A 147 5.93 2.56 -14.76
N VAL A 148 5.21 1.59 -14.18
CA VAL A 148 5.55 0.16 -14.26
C VAL A 148 5.39 -0.35 -15.69
N ARG A 149 4.37 0.12 -16.42
CA ARG A 149 4.19 -0.17 -17.84
C ARG A 149 5.37 0.31 -18.67
N ALA A 150 5.77 1.57 -18.51
CA ALA A 150 6.92 2.14 -19.21
C ALA A 150 8.23 1.40 -18.87
N GLN A 151 8.37 0.90 -17.62
CA GLN A 151 9.50 0.05 -17.23
C GLN A 151 9.45 -1.32 -17.91
N ALA A 152 8.27 -1.94 -18.03
CA ALA A 152 8.10 -3.22 -18.70
C ALA A 152 8.44 -3.13 -20.20
N GLU A 153 8.04 -2.06 -20.88
CA GLU A 153 8.36 -1.81 -22.29
C GLU A 153 9.87 -1.61 -22.50
N ARG A 154 10.57 -0.97 -21.55
CA ARG A 154 12.02 -0.75 -21.60
C ARG A 154 12.85 -1.97 -21.18
N GLY A 155 12.31 -2.81 -20.30
CA GLY A 155 12.95 -4.03 -19.80
C GLY A 155 12.69 -5.28 -20.65
N GLY A 156 11.84 -5.19 -21.68
CA GLY A 156 11.50 -6.28 -22.60
C GLY A 156 12.53 -6.55 -23.71
N ALA A 157 13.65 -5.82 -23.73
CA ALA A 157 14.80 -6.13 -24.59
C ALA A 157 15.86 -6.88 -23.74
N GLY A 158 15.70 -8.19 -23.62
CA GLY A 158 16.63 -9.08 -22.92
C GLY A 158 16.31 -10.53 -23.15
#